data_AF-E5AAC0-F1
#
_entry.id   AF-E5AAC0-F1
#
_cell.length_a   1.000
_cell.length_b   1.000
_cell.length_c   1.000
_cell.angle_alpha   90.00
_cell.angle_beta   90.00
_cell.angle_gamma   90.00
#
_symmetry.space_group_name_H-M   'P 1'
#
loop_
_entity.id
_entity.type
_entity.pdbx_description
1 polymer ?
#
loop_
_entity_poly.entity_id
_entity_poly.type
_entity_poly.pdbx_seq_one_letter_code
_entity_poly.pdbx_strand_id
1 'polypeptide(L)'
;MSIPVPAAQPPPTTSYPVPQQQQQQQPQEKQKMSAWVWIAGAGAAAFFGRAALVALRRSGGGAGALGRSYYKGGFEPKMTRREAALILEMPERGITKELLRKKHRSLMLLNHPDRGGSPYLATKVNEAKELLEKEVK
;
A
#
# COMPACT_ATOMS: atom_id res chain seq x y z
N MET A 1 44.07 -89.96 -10.95
CA MET A 1 44.58 -89.06 -12.02
C MET A 1 43.51 -88.03 -12.35
N SER A 2 43.76 -86.76 -12.02
CA SER A 2 42.87 -85.63 -12.32
C SER A 2 43.32 -85.02 -13.65
N ILE A 3 42.46 -85.04 -14.66
CA ILE A 3 42.72 -84.39 -15.96
C ILE A 3 42.05 -83.00 -15.92
N PRO A 4 42.78 -81.91 -16.24
CA PRO A 4 42.28 -80.54 -16.12
C PRO A 4 41.30 -80.16 -17.23
N VAL A 5 40.31 -79.35 -16.85
CA VAL A 5 39.23 -78.78 -17.68
C VAL A 5 39.78 -77.63 -18.54
N PRO A 6 39.51 -77.58 -19.85
CA PRO A 6 39.87 -76.44 -20.69
C PRO A 6 38.88 -75.26 -20.50
N ALA A 7 39.43 -74.06 -20.34
CA ALA A 7 38.68 -72.82 -20.18
C ALA A 7 37.94 -72.43 -21.49
N ALA A 8 36.61 -72.30 -21.41
CA ALA A 8 35.80 -71.75 -22.49
C ALA A 8 35.93 -70.22 -22.51
N GLN A 9 36.30 -69.66 -23.66
CA GLN A 9 36.44 -68.22 -23.89
C GLN A 9 35.07 -67.53 -23.91
N PRO A 10 34.94 -66.27 -23.43
CA PRO A 10 33.67 -65.55 -23.50
C PRO A 10 33.31 -65.18 -24.96
N PRO A 11 32.00 -65.11 -25.29
CA PRO A 11 31.55 -64.85 -26.66
C PRO A 11 31.85 -63.42 -27.12
N PRO A 12 31.99 -63.19 -28.44
CA PRO A 12 32.24 -61.86 -28.99
C PRO A 12 31.02 -60.93 -28.78
N THR A 13 31.28 -59.70 -28.36
CA THR A 13 30.28 -58.64 -28.23
C THR A 13 29.79 -58.19 -29.61
N THR A 14 28.64 -58.71 -30.03
CA THR A 14 27.91 -58.20 -31.21
C THR A 14 27.28 -56.86 -30.86
N SER A 15 27.83 -55.76 -31.40
CA SER A 15 27.19 -54.45 -31.36
C SER A 15 26.11 -54.38 -32.44
N TYR A 16 24.83 -54.33 -32.04
CA TYR A 16 23.74 -54.11 -32.98
C TYR A 16 23.63 -52.63 -33.36
N PRO A 17 23.47 -52.27 -34.64
CA PRO A 17 23.14 -50.90 -35.01
C PRO A 17 21.72 -50.57 -34.55
N VAL A 18 21.58 -49.46 -33.82
CA VAL A 18 20.29 -48.95 -33.33
C VAL A 18 19.47 -48.45 -34.53
N PRO A 19 18.21 -48.89 -34.70
CA PRO A 19 17.35 -48.37 -35.76
C PRO A 19 17.02 -46.89 -35.50
N GLN A 20 17.36 -46.03 -36.45
CA GLN A 20 16.93 -44.63 -36.44
C GLN A 20 15.41 -44.59 -36.66
N GLN A 21 14.66 -44.34 -35.60
CA GLN A 21 13.25 -44.02 -35.71
C GLN A 21 13.11 -42.74 -36.54
N GLN A 22 12.55 -42.85 -37.74
CA GLN A 22 12.01 -41.70 -38.47
C GLN A 22 11.00 -41.02 -37.55
N GLN A 23 11.35 -39.83 -37.07
CA GLN A 23 10.43 -38.97 -36.35
C GLN A 23 9.24 -38.69 -37.26
N GLN A 24 8.11 -39.33 -36.96
CA GLN A 24 6.81 -38.87 -37.42
C GLN A 24 6.65 -37.43 -36.92
N GLN A 25 6.82 -36.47 -37.82
CA GLN A 25 6.47 -35.09 -37.55
C GLN A 25 4.94 -35.04 -37.41
N GLN A 26 4.47 -35.11 -36.16
CA GLN A 26 3.10 -34.73 -35.84
C GLN A 26 2.91 -33.27 -36.25
N PRO A 27 1.80 -32.91 -36.90
CA PRO A 27 1.53 -31.51 -37.21
C PRO A 27 1.50 -30.75 -35.89
N GLN A 28 2.45 -29.82 -35.73
CA GLN A 28 2.49 -28.86 -34.64
C GLN A 28 1.20 -28.05 -34.71
N GLU A 29 0.17 -28.50 -33.99
CA GLU A 29 -0.96 -27.68 -33.62
C GLU A 29 -0.39 -26.57 -32.76
N LYS A 30 -0.02 -25.46 -33.42
CA LYS A 30 0.48 -24.24 -32.78
C LYS A 30 -0.36 -24.02 -31.55
N GLN A 31 0.24 -24.19 -30.38
CA GLN A 31 -0.32 -23.78 -29.10
C GLN A 31 -0.75 -22.34 -29.27
N LYS A 32 -2.01 -22.15 -29.65
CA LYS A 32 -2.74 -20.92 -29.41
C LYS A 32 -2.88 -20.93 -27.89
N MET A 33 -1.83 -20.50 -27.19
CA MET A 33 -1.95 -20.05 -25.81
C MET A 33 -3.12 -19.10 -25.84
N SER A 34 -4.23 -19.61 -25.34
CA SER A 34 -5.54 -19.13 -25.72
C SER A 34 -5.62 -17.68 -25.29
N ALA A 35 -6.14 -16.80 -26.15
CA ALA A 35 -6.38 -15.41 -25.81
C ALA A 35 -7.13 -15.26 -24.45
N TRP A 36 -7.86 -16.31 -24.05
CA TRP A 36 -8.47 -16.49 -22.73
C TRP A 36 -7.50 -16.43 -21.54
N VAL A 37 -6.27 -16.95 -21.63
CA VAL A 37 -5.27 -16.86 -20.53
C VAL A 37 -4.83 -15.41 -20.33
N TRP A 38 -4.61 -14.67 -21.42
CA TRP A 38 -4.25 -13.24 -21.36
C TRP A 38 -5.43 -12.37 -20.93
N ILE A 39 -6.65 -12.64 -21.40
CA ILE A 39 -7.87 -11.90 -21.03
C ILE A 39 -8.25 -12.15 -19.56
N ALA A 40 -8.25 -13.40 -19.11
CA ALA A 40 -8.57 -13.74 -17.72
C ALA A 40 -7.50 -13.21 -16.75
N GLY A 41 -6.22 -13.32 -17.12
CA GLY A 41 -5.10 -12.81 -16.31
C GLY A 41 -5.10 -11.29 -16.17
N ALA A 42 -5.36 -10.55 -17.26
CA ALA A 42 -5.44 -9.09 -17.23
C ALA A 42 -6.64 -8.59 -16.40
N GLY A 43 -7.79 -9.28 -16.48
CA GLY A 43 -8.98 -8.94 -15.69
C GLY A 43 -8.75 -9.08 -14.19
N ALA A 44 -8.11 -10.16 -13.74
CA ALA A 44 -7.80 -10.36 -12.32
C ALA A 44 -6.82 -9.31 -11.79
N ALA A 45 -5.74 -9.00 -12.53
CA ALA A 45 -4.77 -7.98 -12.14
C ALA A 45 -5.41 -6.59 -12.01
N ALA A 46 -6.30 -6.23 -12.94
CA ALA A 46 -7.04 -4.96 -12.88
C ALA A 46 -7.98 -4.91 -11.67
N PHE A 47 -8.71 -5.99 -11.38
CA PHE A 47 -9.65 -6.04 -10.26
C PHE A 47 -8.93 -5.97 -8.90
N PHE A 48 -7.91 -6.80 -8.68
CA PHE A 48 -7.14 -6.80 -7.42
C PHE A 48 -6.28 -5.55 -7.27
N GLY A 49 -5.69 -5.03 -8.36
CA GLY A 49 -4.99 -3.74 -8.34
C GLY A 49 -5.92 -2.59 -7.98
N ARG A 50 -7.14 -2.57 -8.55
CA ARG A 50 -8.16 -1.56 -8.22
C ARG A 50 -8.66 -1.70 -6.78
N ALA A 51 -8.94 -2.92 -6.33
CA ALA A 51 -9.37 -3.21 -4.97
C ALA A 51 -8.32 -2.78 -3.94
N ALA A 52 -7.04 -3.10 -4.19
CA ALA A 52 -5.93 -2.68 -3.35
C ALA A 52 -5.77 -1.15 -3.30
N LEU A 53 -5.88 -0.47 -4.44
CA LEU A 53 -5.79 0.99 -4.48
C LEU A 53 -6.97 1.67 -3.75
N VAL A 54 -8.18 1.13 -3.88
CA VAL A 54 -9.37 1.63 -3.15
C VAL A 54 -9.22 1.38 -1.65
N ALA A 55 -8.72 0.22 -1.23
CA ALA A 55 -8.43 -0.09 0.17
C ALA A 55 -7.37 0.86 0.74
N LEU A 56 -6.28 1.12 0.02
CA LEU A 56 -5.23 2.05 0.43
C LEU A 56 -5.77 3.48 0.57
N ARG A 57 -6.59 3.96 -0.38
CA ARG A 57 -7.21 5.29 -0.31
C ARG A 57 -8.22 5.41 0.84
N ARG A 58 -8.95 4.33 1.14
CA ARG A 58 -9.89 4.28 2.26
C ARG A 58 -9.20 4.18 3.62
N SER A 59 -8.01 3.59 3.69
CA SER A 59 -7.21 3.46 4.92
C SER A 59 -6.54 4.75 5.39
N GLY A 60 -6.58 5.84 4.60
CA GLY A 60 -5.86 7.08 4.91
C GLY A 60 -4.34 6.99 4.73
N GLY A 61 -3.80 5.84 4.27
CA GLY A 61 -2.37 5.55 4.22
C GLY A 61 -1.59 6.04 2.99
N GLY A 62 -2.25 6.63 1.98
CA GLY A 62 -1.63 6.89 0.66
C GLY A 62 -0.72 8.13 0.54
N ALA A 63 -0.54 8.92 1.61
CA ALA A 63 0.38 10.07 1.64
C ALA A 63 0.76 10.49 3.07
N GLY A 64 0.00 10.03 4.08
CA GLY A 64 0.33 10.26 5.50
C GLY A 64 1.32 9.27 6.10
N ALA A 65 1.63 8.16 5.41
CA ALA A 65 2.59 7.16 5.87
C ALA A 65 4.06 7.63 5.74
N LEU A 66 4.31 8.58 4.83
CA LEU A 66 5.53 9.40 4.87
C LEU A 66 5.25 10.48 5.92
N GLY A 67 5.52 10.17 7.18
CA GLY A 67 5.12 10.96 8.34
C GLY A 67 5.24 12.45 8.10
N ARG A 68 4.14 13.20 8.27
CA ARG A 68 4.19 14.66 8.24
C ARG A 68 5.23 15.09 9.28
N SER A 69 6.24 15.83 8.85
CA SER A 69 7.18 16.44 9.79
C SER A 69 6.36 17.28 10.77
N TYR A 70 6.44 16.92 12.06
CA TYR A 70 5.84 17.70 13.12
C TYR A 70 6.52 19.06 13.19
N TYR A 71 5.77 20.08 13.59
CA TYR A 71 6.36 21.37 13.96
C TYR A 71 7.24 21.15 15.19
N LYS A 72 8.45 21.68 15.15
CA LYS A 72 9.39 21.60 16.28
C LYS A 72 9.07 22.71 17.28
N GLY A 73 9.08 22.37 18.56
CA GLY A 73 8.79 23.30 19.66
C GLY A 73 7.43 23.09 20.30
N GLY A 74 7.06 23.99 21.21
CA GLY A 74 5.73 24.06 21.81
C GLY A 74 4.87 25.13 21.16
N PHE A 75 3.76 25.47 21.81
CA PHE A 75 2.96 26.61 21.41
C PHE A 75 3.69 27.94 21.67
N GLU A 76 3.36 28.95 20.89
CA GLU A 76 3.82 30.31 21.10
C GLU A 76 3.30 30.83 22.45
N PRO A 77 4.09 31.68 23.14
CA PRO A 77 3.71 32.24 24.44
C PRO A 77 2.47 33.14 24.34
N LYS A 78 2.20 33.70 23.15
CA LYS A 78 1.01 34.48 22.84
C LYS A 78 0.40 33.93 21.55
N MET A 79 -0.89 33.62 21.59
CA MET A 79 -1.61 33.10 20.42
C MET A 79 -1.52 34.10 19.26
N THR A 80 -1.00 33.64 18.12
CA THR A 80 -0.92 34.42 16.88
C THR A 80 -1.92 33.91 15.86
N ARG A 81 -2.24 34.75 14.87
CA ARG A 81 -3.13 34.39 13.76
C ARG A 81 -2.65 33.14 13.01
N ARG A 82 -1.34 33.04 12.79
CA ARG A 82 -0.70 31.90 12.13
C ARG A 82 -0.84 30.64 12.97
N GLU A 83 -0.53 30.71 14.26
CA GLU A 83 -0.70 29.59 15.17
C GLU A 83 -2.16 29.13 15.27
N ALA A 84 -3.10 30.07 15.39
CA ALA A 84 -4.54 29.76 15.46
C ALA A 84 -5.03 29.04 14.19
N ALA A 85 -4.59 29.49 13.01
CA ALA A 85 -4.90 28.85 11.74
C ALA A 85 -4.33 27.44 11.65
N LEU A 86 -3.10 27.23 12.15
CA LEU A 86 -2.46 25.92 12.22
C LEU A 86 -3.20 24.97 13.19
N ILE A 87 -3.57 25.44 14.38
CA ILE A 87 -4.31 24.66 15.39
C ILE A 87 -5.66 24.19 14.85
N LEU A 88 -6.39 25.07 14.17
CA LEU A 88 -7.73 24.79 13.66
C LEU A 88 -7.74 24.12 12.27
N GLU A 89 -6.56 23.78 11.74
CA GLU A 89 -6.36 23.19 10.41
C GLU A 89 -7.08 23.97 9.30
N MET A 90 -6.90 25.29 9.30
CA MET A 90 -7.55 26.18 8.36
C MET A 90 -6.56 27.11 7.68
N PRO A 91 -6.86 27.61 6.46
CA PRO A 91 -6.00 28.59 5.82
C PRO A 91 -5.99 29.91 6.59
N GLU A 92 -4.87 30.64 6.56
CA GLU A 92 -4.76 31.97 7.18
C GLU A 92 -5.67 33.03 6.52
N ARG A 93 -6.18 32.76 5.32
CA ARG A 93 -7.02 33.68 4.54
C ARG A 93 -8.33 33.00 4.14
N GLY A 94 -9.37 33.81 3.92
CA GLY A 94 -10.68 33.31 3.47
C GLY A 94 -11.43 32.52 4.55
N ILE A 95 -11.21 32.87 5.82
CA ILE A 95 -11.87 32.21 6.95
C ILE A 95 -13.32 32.69 7.03
N THR A 96 -14.27 31.75 7.01
CA THR A 96 -15.70 32.02 7.22
C THR A 96 -16.11 31.60 8.63
N LYS A 97 -17.13 32.28 9.20
CA LYS A 97 -17.64 31.96 10.56
C LYS A 97 -18.13 30.52 10.67
N GLU A 98 -18.76 30.02 9.60
CA GLU A 98 -19.26 28.63 9.55
C GLU A 98 -18.12 27.62 9.61
N LEU A 99 -17.05 27.84 8.84
CA LEU A 99 -15.88 26.96 8.85
C LEU A 99 -15.20 26.97 10.22
N LEU A 100 -15.03 28.16 10.81
CA LEU A 100 -14.45 28.33 12.14
C LEU A 100 -15.22 27.52 13.19
N ARG A 101 -16.55 27.67 13.23
CA ARG A 101 -17.42 26.94 14.19
C ARG A 101 -17.36 25.43 13.96
N LYS A 102 -17.34 24.98 12.70
CA LYS A 102 -17.26 23.56 12.35
C LYS A 102 -15.94 22.92 12.80
N LYS A 103 -14.81 23.58 12.48
CA LYS A 103 -13.47 23.09 12.85
C LYS A 103 -13.25 23.11 14.36
N HIS A 104 -13.61 24.20 15.03
CA HIS A 104 -13.55 24.30 16.50
C HIS A 104 -14.36 23.20 17.18
N ARG A 105 -15.62 22.98 16.76
CA ARG A 105 -16.46 21.90 17.32
C ARG A 105 -15.81 20.53 17.14
N SER A 106 -15.31 20.24 15.93
CA SER A 106 -14.68 18.95 15.64
C SER A 106 -13.44 18.72 16.51
N LEU A 107 -12.57 19.71 16.64
CA LEU A 107 -11.34 19.60 17.44
C LEU A 107 -11.63 19.56 18.93
N MET A 108 -12.60 20.34 19.41
CA MET A 108 -12.97 20.35 20.82
C MET A 108 -13.61 19.02 21.24
N LEU A 109 -14.42 18.38 20.39
CA LEU A 109 -14.97 17.06 20.70
C LEU A 109 -13.87 16.01 20.92
N LEU A 110 -12.79 16.07 20.14
CA LEU A 110 -11.64 15.17 20.27
C LEU A 110 -10.75 15.50 21.48
N ASN A 111 -10.63 16.78 21.83
CA ASN A 111 -9.73 17.24 22.89
C ASN A 111 -10.43 17.58 24.21
N HIS A 112 -11.74 17.29 24.34
CA HIS A 112 -12.51 17.66 25.50
C HIS A 112 -11.98 16.99 26.78
N PRO A 113 -11.74 17.74 27.88
CA PRO A 113 -11.20 17.17 29.12
C PRO A 113 -12.08 16.06 29.70
N ASP A 114 -13.40 16.24 29.69
CA ASP A 114 -14.35 15.22 30.19
C ASP A 114 -14.38 13.93 29.33
N ARG A 115 -13.77 13.95 28.14
CA ARG A 115 -13.60 12.77 27.27
C ARG A 115 -12.17 12.23 27.29
N GLY A 116 -11.38 12.61 28.29
CA GLY A 116 -9.97 12.21 28.42
C GLY A 116 -9.00 13.03 27.58
N GLY A 117 -9.44 14.16 27.02
CA GLY A 117 -8.56 15.11 26.34
C GLY A 117 -7.72 15.94 27.30
N SER A 118 -6.65 16.58 26.80
CA SER A 118 -5.81 17.45 27.62
C SER A 118 -6.49 18.79 27.87
N PRO A 119 -6.64 19.23 29.14
CA PRO A 119 -7.15 20.57 29.44
C PRO A 119 -6.34 21.67 28.76
N TYR A 120 -5.01 21.50 28.68
CA TYR A 120 -4.12 22.47 28.04
C TYR A 120 -4.38 22.58 26.53
N LEU A 121 -4.59 21.46 25.84
CA LEU A 121 -4.92 21.46 24.41
C LEU A 121 -6.30 22.06 24.16
N ALA A 122 -7.28 21.74 24.99
CA ALA A 122 -8.61 22.35 24.92
C ALA A 122 -8.55 23.88 25.06
N THR A 123 -7.76 24.38 26.02
CA THR A 123 -7.51 25.82 26.18
C THR A 123 -6.90 26.43 24.92
N LYS A 124 -5.88 25.80 24.32
CA LYS A 124 -5.26 26.31 23.09
C LYS A 124 -6.21 26.32 21.88
N VAL A 125 -7.10 25.33 21.77
CA VAL A 125 -8.14 25.31 20.73
C VAL A 125 -9.17 26.44 20.96
N ASN A 126 -9.50 26.76 22.21
CA ASN A 126 -10.38 27.88 22.54
C ASN A 126 -9.71 29.24 22.25
N GLU A 127 -8.45 29.43 22.65
CA GLU A 127 -7.66 30.63 22.33
C GLU A 127 -7.60 30.88 20.82
N ALA A 128 -7.34 29.84 20.03
CA ALA A 128 -7.32 29.93 18.57
C ALA A 128 -8.68 30.38 17.99
N LYS A 129 -9.78 29.84 18.52
CA LYS A 129 -11.14 30.23 18.12
C LYS A 129 -11.43 31.68 18.46
N GLU A 130 -11.11 32.12 19.67
CA GLU A 130 -11.35 33.50 20.12
C GLU A 130 -10.53 34.54 19.32
N LEU A 131 -9.30 34.20 18.95
CA LEU A 131 -8.47 35.09 18.13
C LEU A 131 -9.08 35.28 16.74
N LEU A 132 -9.39 34.18 16.05
CA LEU A 132 -9.91 34.25 14.68
C LEU A 132 -11.34 34.79 14.62
N GLU A 133 -12.17 34.54 15.64
CA GLU A 133 -13.54 35.07 15.70
C GLU A 133 -13.57 36.61 15.72
N LYS A 134 -12.56 37.25 16.32
CA LYS A 134 -12.41 38.72 16.30
C LYS A 134 -12.03 39.26 14.92
N GLU A 135 -11.35 38.47 14.10
CA GLU A 135 -10.89 38.86 12.77
C GLU A 135 -11.92 38.61 11.67
N VAL A 136 -12.77 37.59 11.85
CA VAL A 136 -13.79 37.19 10.88
C VAL A 136 -15.03 38.08 11.03
N LYS A 137 -15.16 39.07 10.14
CA LYS A 137 -16.34 39.95 10.05
C LYS A 137 -17.61 39.19 9.70
#